data_AF-A0A2D9LFF9-F1
#
_entry.id   AF-A0A2D9LFF9-F1
#
_cell.length_a   1.000
_cell.length_b   1.000
_cell.length_c   1.000
_cell.angle_alpha   90.00
_cell.angle_beta   90.00
_cell.angle_gamma   90.00
#
_symmetry.space_group_name_H-M   'P 1'
#
loop_
_entity.id
_entity.type
_entity.pdbx_description
1 polymer ?
#
loop_
_entity_poly.entity_id
_entity_poly.type
_entity_poly.pdbx_seq_one_letter_code
_entity_poly.pdbx_strand_id
1 'polypeptide(L)'
;MVNPGHRYGYKKFTKGQVSSLISLLKRVMKRHKIPKNRILGHSDVAPQRKMDPGELFDWNYLAERNIGVWPKDQYPKSKKNHTTKSMQLILAGIGYEINTSGKLDRQTKKVVSAFQRHFRPKKINGLFDHETVAKLLALNSQKLYRST
;
A
#
# COMPACT_ATOMS: atom_id res chain seq x y z
N MET A 1 -10.40 19.98 -12.11
CA MET A 1 -9.87 20.27 -10.76
C MET A 1 -8.93 19.13 -10.35
N VAL A 2 -7.70 19.43 -9.92
CA VAL A 2 -6.66 18.46 -9.52
C VAL A 2 -6.47 18.51 -8.00
N ASN A 3 -6.11 17.38 -7.37
CA ASN A 3 -5.75 17.37 -5.94
C ASN A 3 -4.41 18.11 -5.75
N PRO A 4 -4.33 19.11 -4.87
CA PRO A 4 -3.13 19.95 -4.74
C PRO A 4 -1.92 19.23 -4.09
N GLY A 5 -2.11 18.07 -3.47
CA GLY A 5 -1.03 17.29 -2.86
C GLY A 5 -0.51 17.84 -1.54
N HIS A 6 0.35 17.06 -0.85
CA HIS A 6 0.80 17.31 0.53
C HIS A 6 1.37 18.70 0.81
N ARG A 7 1.93 19.39 -0.19
CA ARG A 7 2.57 20.70 -0.01
C ARG A 7 1.63 21.90 -0.19
N TYR A 8 0.42 21.70 -0.72
CA TYR A 8 -0.45 22.80 -1.17
C TYR A 8 -1.91 22.65 -0.71
N GLY A 9 -2.14 22.08 0.48
CA GLY A 9 -3.48 21.90 1.03
C GLY A 9 -4.13 20.58 0.61
N TYR A 10 -3.41 19.48 0.82
CA TYR A 10 -3.88 18.13 0.54
C TYR A 10 -5.26 17.88 1.15
N LYS A 11 -6.18 17.40 0.32
CA LYS A 11 -7.58 17.24 0.68
C LYS A 11 -8.15 15.94 0.15
N LYS A 12 -9.32 15.57 0.65
CA LYS A 12 -10.06 14.41 0.15
C LYS A 12 -10.43 14.59 -1.33
N PHE A 13 -10.36 13.49 -2.07
CA PHE A 13 -10.79 13.44 -3.46
C PHE A 13 -12.33 13.51 -3.52
N THR A 14 -12.87 14.21 -4.52
CA THR A 14 -14.33 14.35 -4.65
C THR A 14 -14.95 13.04 -5.15
N LYS A 15 -16.23 12.80 -4.82
CA LYS A 15 -16.97 11.64 -5.32
C LYS A 15 -16.94 11.55 -6.85
N GLY A 16 -17.04 12.68 -7.54
CA GLY A 16 -16.94 12.75 -9.01
C GLY A 16 -15.59 12.27 -9.53
N GLN A 17 -14.48 12.76 -8.95
CA GLN A 17 -13.13 12.33 -9.31
C GLN A 17 -12.93 10.81 -9.12
N VAL A 18 -13.35 10.29 -7.96
CA VAL A 18 -13.19 8.87 -7.63
C VAL A 18 -14.06 7.99 -8.55
N SER A 19 -15.29 8.42 -8.87
CA SER A 19 -16.18 7.70 -9.79
C SER A 19 -15.61 7.63 -11.21
N SER A 20 -15.11 8.76 -11.74
CA SER A 20 -14.45 8.79 -13.05
C SER A 20 -13.20 7.91 -13.08
N LEU A 21 -12.41 7.92 -12.01
CA LEU A 21 -11.23 7.06 -11.88
C LEU A 21 -11.60 5.58 -11.87
N ILE A 22 -12.62 5.17 -11.11
CA ILE A 22 -13.09 3.78 -11.07
C ILE A 22 -13.51 3.29 -12.46
N SER A 23 -14.27 4.10 -13.20
CA SER A 23 -14.69 3.77 -14.57
C SER A 23 -13.50 3.61 -15.52
N LEU A 24 -12.50 4.51 -15.42
CA LEU A 24 -11.27 4.42 -16.19
C LEU A 24 -10.46 3.16 -15.84
N LEU A 25 -10.21 2.92 -14.55
CA LEU A 25 -9.40 1.80 -14.08
C LEU A 25 -9.99 0.46 -14.51
N LYS A 26 -11.32 0.27 -14.40
CA LYS A 26 -11.96 -0.98 -14.89
C LYS A 26 -11.71 -1.23 -16.38
N ARG A 27 -11.79 -0.18 -17.21
CA ARG A 27 -11.53 -0.30 -18.66
C ARG A 27 -10.07 -0.61 -18.95
N VAL A 28 -9.14 0.10 -18.30
CA VAL A 28 -7.69 -0.09 -18.48
C VAL A 28 -7.26 -1.48 -17.99
N MET A 29 -7.71 -1.88 -16.81
CA MET A 29 -7.44 -3.21 -16.25
C MET A 29 -7.93 -4.33 -17.17
N LYS A 30 -9.17 -4.22 -17.68
CA LYS A 30 -9.72 -5.21 -18.62
C LYS A 30 -8.94 -5.26 -19.92
N ARG A 31 -8.67 -4.10 -20.53
CA ARG A 31 -7.97 -4.00 -21.82
C ARG A 31 -6.56 -4.61 -21.76
N HIS A 32 -5.83 -4.34 -20.69
CA HIS A 32 -4.42 -4.75 -20.55
C HIS A 32 -4.22 -5.97 -19.65
N LYS A 33 -5.31 -6.63 -19.21
CA LYS A 33 -5.28 -7.77 -18.29
C LYS A 33 -4.43 -7.50 -17.04
N ILE A 34 -4.51 -6.28 -16.50
CA ILE A 34 -3.68 -5.87 -15.35
C ILE A 34 -4.20 -6.59 -14.09
N PRO A 35 -3.36 -7.38 -13.41
CA PRO A 35 -3.75 -8.04 -12.18
C PRO A 35 -3.94 -7.02 -11.06
N LYS A 36 -4.84 -7.34 -10.10
CA LYS A 36 -5.23 -6.43 -9.02
C LYS A 36 -4.04 -5.95 -8.17
N ASN A 37 -3.04 -6.79 -7.94
CA ASN A 37 -1.84 -6.45 -7.18
C ASN A 37 -0.89 -5.46 -7.90
N ARG A 38 -1.18 -5.06 -9.14
CA ARG A 38 -0.43 -4.06 -9.90
C ARG A 38 -1.13 -2.70 -10.01
N ILE A 39 -2.21 -2.49 -9.24
CA ILE A 39 -2.80 -1.15 -9.06
C ILE A 39 -2.15 -0.52 -7.85
N LEU A 40 -1.19 0.37 -8.11
CA LEU A 40 -0.26 0.91 -7.12
C LEU A 40 -0.33 2.44 -7.10
N GLY A 41 0.00 3.03 -5.95
CA GLY A 41 0.29 4.45 -5.82
C GLY A 41 1.71 4.75 -6.28
N HIS A 42 1.97 6.02 -6.61
CA HIS A 42 3.33 6.45 -6.93
C HIS A 42 4.26 6.30 -5.72
N SER A 43 3.74 6.46 -4.50
CA SER A 43 4.45 6.18 -3.26
C SER A 43 4.86 4.72 -3.11
N ASP A 44 4.15 3.77 -3.72
CA ASP A 44 4.53 2.36 -3.64
C ASP A 44 5.71 2.03 -4.55
N VAL A 45 5.74 2.66 -5.73
CA VAL A 45 6.80 2.47 -6.73
C VAL A 45 8.05 3.29 -6.39
N ALA A 46 7.89 4.51 -5.85
CA ALA A 46 9.01 5.41 -5.53
C ALA A 46 8.94 5.91 -4.08
N PRO A 47 8.97 5.00 -3.08
CA PRO A 47 8.74 5.34 -1.66
C PRO A 47 9.76 6.33 -1.10
N GLN A 48 10.94 6.43 -1.71
CA GLN A 48 11.98 7.35 -1.28
C GLN A 48 11.71 8.82 -1.65
N ARG A 49 10.89 9.06 -2.67
CA ARG A 49 10.72 10.38 -3.31
C ARG A 49 9.26 10.85 -3.41
N LYS A 50 8.28 9.94 -3.33
CA LYS A 50 6.88 10.21 -3.64
C LYS A 50 5.95 9.83 -2.49
N MET A 51 4.89 10.60 -2.34
CA MET A 51 3.86 10.42 -1.31
C MET A 51 2.45 10.29 -1.89
N ASP A 52 2.28 10.62 -3.16
CA ASP A 52 1.03 10.54 -3.90
C ASP A 52 0.61 9.09 -4.20
N PRO A 53 -0.70 8.77 -4.22
CA PRO A 53 -1.84 9.69 -4.08
C PRO A 53 -2.15 10.12 -2.64
N GLY A 54 -1.40 9.60 -1.66
CA GLY A 54 -1.49 9.94 -0.24
C GLY A 54 -2.57 9.20 0.53
N GLU A 55 -2.62 9.49 1.82
CA GLU A 55 -3.47 8.82 2.82
C GLU A 55 -4.94 9.20 2.78
N LEU A 56 -5.32 10.28 2.09
CA LEU A 56 -6.72 10.65 1.84
C LEU A 56 -7.27 9.99 0.58
N PHE A 57 -6.46 9.20 -0.14
CA PHE A 57 -6.92 8.36 -1.23
C PHE A 57 -7.45 7.03 -0.67
N ASP A 58 -8.73 6.77 -0.89
CA ASP A 58 -9.42 5.62 -0.30
C ASP A 58 -9.19 4.33 -1.11
N TRP A 59 -8.04 3.70 -0.87
CA TRP A 59 -7.66 2.43 -1.47
C TRP A 59 -8.62 1.29 -1.13
N ASN A 60 -9.19 1.27 0.08
CA ASN A 60 -10.16 0.25 0.47
C ASN A 60 -11.44 0.36 -0.38
N TYR A 61 -11.93 1.58 -0.59
CA TYR A 61 -13.10 1.85 -1.42
C TYR A 61 -12.92 1.37 -2.87
N LEU A 62 -11.69 1.45 -3.42
CA LEU A 62 -11.35 0.86 -4.72
C LEU A 62 -11.35 -0.67 -4.68
N ALA A 63 -10.74 -1.26 -3.64
CA ALA A 63 -10.63 -2.71 -3.50
C ALA A 63 -12.00 -3.40 -3.36
N GLU A 64 -12.95 -2.80 -2.62
CA GLU A 64 -14.35 -3.22 -2.55
C GLU A 64 -15.03 -3.28 -3.93
N ARG A 65 -14.52 -2.53 -4.90
CA ARG A 65 -15.00 -2.48 -6.29
C ARG A 65 -14.16 -3.32 -7.26
N ASN A 66 -13.39 -4.26 -6.72
CA ASN A 66 -12.48 -5.16 -7.44
C ASN A 66 -11.30 -4.45 -8.14
N ILE A 67 -10.89 -3.28 -7.65
CA ILE A 67 -9.76 -2.52 -8.18
C ILE A 67 -8.67 -2.46 -7.10
N GLY A 68 -7.49 -3.02 -7.39
CA GLY A 68 -6.44 -3.10 -6.38
C GLY A 68 -6.66 -4.23 -5.38
N VAL A 69 -5.84 -4.21 -4.32
CA VAL A 69 -5.85 -5.18 -3.24
C VAL A 69 -6.01 -4.48 -1.90
N TRP A 70 -6.65 -5.16 -0.94
CA TRP A 70 -6.73 -4.70 0.44
C TRP A 70 -6.47 -5.88 1.37
N PRO A 71 -5.67 -5.73 2.44
CA PRO A 71 -5.49 -6.79 3.43
C PRO A 71 -6.82 -7.06 4.13
N LYS A 72 -7.21 -8.33 4.24
CA LYS A 72 -8.36 -8.74 5.04
C LYS A 72 -8.08 -8.48 6.52
N ASP A 73 -9.10 -8.14 7.30
CA ASP A 73 -8.98 -7.94 8.75
C ASP A 73 -8.71 -9.24 9.54
N GLN A 74 -8.61 -10.38 8.85
CA GLN A 74 -8.17 -11.64 9.44
C GLN A 74 -6.65 -11.64 9.58
N TYR A 75 -6.20 -11.16 10.73
CA TYR A 75 -4.80 -11.19 11.11
C TYR A 75 -4.42 -12.62 11.49
N PRO A 76 -3.37 -13.22 10.88
CA PRO A 76 -2.81 -14.42 11.46
C PRO A 76 -2.36 -14.07 12.88
N LYS A 77 -2.86 -14.81 13.88
CA LYS A 77 -2.35 -14.74 15.26
C LYS A 77 -0.90 -15.20 15.25
N SER A 78 0.01 -14.31 14.90
CA SER A 78 1.43 -14.63 14.92
C SER A 78 1.89 -14.60 16.37
N LYS A 79 2.24 -15.77 16.90
CA LYS A 79 2.96 -15.92 18.17
C LYS A 79 4.47 -15.68 18.01
N LYS A 80 4.95 -15.33 16.82
CA LYS A 80 6.39 -15.13 16.54
C LYS A 80 6.78 -13.67 16.71
N ASN A 81 7.91 -13.45 17.38
CA ASN A 81 8.58 -12.14 17.37
C ASN A 81 9.04 -11.83 15.94
N HIS A 82 8.42 -10.82 15.33
CA HIS A 82 8.79 -10.36 14.00
C HIS A 82 10.02 -9.45 14.06
N THR A 83 11.09 -9.85 13.39
CA THR A 83 12.29 -9.00 13.27
C THR A 83 12.12 -8.00 12.13
N THR A 84 12.78 -6.85 12.20
CA THR A 84 12.83 -5.87 11.10
C THR A 84 13.26 -6.51 9.79
N LYS A 85 14.24 -7.42 9.82
CA LYS A 85 14.72 -8.13 8.62
C LYS A 85 13.61 -8.96 7.96
N SER A 86 12.83 -9.70 8.76
CA SER A 86 11.70 -10.46 8.23
C SER A 86 10.63 -9.56 7.59
N MET A 87 10.35 -8.39 8.17
CA MET A 87 9.37 -7.46 7.59
C MET A 87 9.89 -6.80 6.30
N GLN A 88 11.18 -6.47 6.24
CA GLN A 88 11.81 -5.98 5.02
C GLN A 88 11.75 -7.03 3.89
N LEU A 89 12.00 -8.30 4.20
CA LEU A 89 11.89 -9.39 3.22
C LEU A 89 10.47 -9.53 2.67
N ILE A 90 9.44 -9.37 3.51
CA ILE A 90 8.05 -9.42 3.07
C ILE A 90 7.70 -8.20 2.21
N LEU A 91 8.13 -7.00 2.59
CA LEU A 91 7.95 -5.80 1.77
C LEU A 91 8.62 -5.94 0.40
N ALA A 92 9.83 -6.49 0.36
CA ALA A 92 10.53 -6.79 -0.89
C ALA A 92 9.76 -7.81 -1.73
N GLY A 93 9.23 -8.88 -1.12
CA GLY A 93 8.40 -9.89 -1.79
C GLY A 93 7.08 -9.35 -2.35
N ILE A 94 6.49 -8.33 -1.71
CA ILE A 94 5.33 -7.60 -2.22
C ILE A 94 5.69 -6.73 -3.43
N GLY A 95 6.96 -6.31 -3.55
CA GLY A 95 7.49 -5.54 -4.67
C GLY A 95 8.00 -4.14 -4.31
N TYR A 96 8.12 -3.78 -3.03
CA TYR A 96 8.74 -2.52 -2.64
C TYR A 96 10.27 -2.57 -2.82
N GLU A 97 10.84 -1.50 -3.33
CA GLU A 97 12.30 -1.31 -3.34
C GLU A 97 12.79 -1.00 -1.92
N ILE A 98 13.45 -1.98 -1.28
CA ILE A 98 13.92 -1.88 0.11
C ILE A 98 15.16 -2.75 0.36
N ASN A 99 16.10 -2.24 1.16
CA ASN A 99 17.25 -3.01 1.65
C ASN A 99 16.83 -3.88 2.84
N THR A 100 17.28 -5.13 2.87
CA THR A 100 16.95 -6.10 3.93
C THR A 100 18.03 -6.15 5.02
N SER A 101 18.50 -4.97 5.44
CA SER A 101 19.61 -4.76 6.39
C SER A 101 19.33 -5.27 7.81
N GLY A 102 18.06 -5.50 8.16
CA GLY A 102 17.59 -5.77 9.52
C GLY A 102 17.53 -4.53 10.42
N LYS A 103 17.88 -3.34 9.90
CA LYS A 103 17.84 -2.07 10.66
C LYS A 103 16.62 -1.25 10.27
N LEU A 104 15.99 -0.59 11.24
CA LEU A 104 14.90 0.37 10.99
C LEU A 104 15.47 1.74 10.59
N ASP A 105 16.23 1.75 9.50
CA ASP A 105 16.91 2.92 8.95
C ASP A 105 15.95 3.87 8.20
N ARG A 106 16.50 4.98 7.69
CA ARG A 106 15.72 6.00 6.98
C ARG A 106 15.01 5.45 5.75
N GLN A 107 15.67 4.57 4.99
CA GLN A 107 15.09 3.96 3.79
C GLN A 107 13.90 3.07 4.19
N THR A 108 14.10 2.21 5.19
CA THR A 108 13.06 1.32 5.75
C THR A 108 11.87 2.12 6.25
N LYS A 109 12.08 3.16 7.07
CA LYS A 109 10.98 4.01 7.58
C LYS A 109 10.16 4.64 6.45
N LYS A 110 10.81 5.05 5.35
CA LYS A 110 10.11 5.61 4.17
C LYS A 110 9.27 4.56 3.43
N VAL A 111 9.79 3.35 3.25
CA VAL A 111 9.04 2.25 2.64
C VAL A 111 7.86 1.84 3.52
N VAL A 112 8.07 1.72 4.84
CA VAL A 112 6.99 1.44 5.79
C VAL A 112 5.93 2.53 5.77
N SER A 113 6.33 3.80 5.65
CA SER A 113 5.39 4.91 5.53
C SER A 113 4.59 4.85 4.22
N ALA A 114 5.20 4.43 3.11
CA ALA A 114 4.48 4.21 1.86
C ALA A 114 3.45 3.09 1.97
N PHE A 115 3.86 1.94 2.54
CA PHE A 115 2.96 0.84 2.84
C PHE A 115 1.78 1.28 3.74
N GLN A 116 2.06 2.06 4.78
CA GLN A 116 1.04 2.61 5.67
C GLN A 116 0.10 3.58 4.93
N ARG A 117 0.59 4.47 4.07
CA ARG A 117 -0.28 5.36 3.27
C ARG A 117 -1.27 4.57 2.42
N HIS A 118 -0.83 3.46 1.84
CA HIS A 118 -1.71 2.60 1.05
C HIS A 118 -2.66 1.80 1.94
N PHE A 119 -2.14 0.97 2.86
CA PHE A 119 -2.92 -0.08 3.51
C PHE A 119 -3.37 0.24 4.94
N ARG A 120 -2.86 1.31 5.56
CA ARG A 120 -3.14 1.73 6.94
C ARG A 120 -3.11 3.27 7.10
N PRO A 121 -3.95 4.02 6.35
CA PRO A 121 -3.84 5.49 6.27
C PRO A 121 -4.09 6.20 7.60
N LYS A 122 -4.73 5.54 8.58
CA LYS A 122 -5.00 6.11 9.91
C LYS A 122 -3.74 6.42 10.73
N LYS A 123 -2.60 5.78 10.45
CA LYS A 123 -1.35 6.01 11.19
C LYS A 123 -0.12 5.70 10.34
N ILE A 124 0.58 6.76 9.92
CA ILE A 124 1.76 6.71 9.05
C ILE A 124 2.96 7.26 9.84
N ASN A 125 3.67 6.37 10.52
CA ASN A 125 4.81 6.71 11.37
C ASN A 125 6.11 6.00 10.93
N GLY A 126 6.06 5.16 9.90
CA GLY A 126 7.21 4.42 9.39
C GLY A 126 7.71 3.32 10.33
N LEU A 127 6.89 2.87 11.29
CA LEU A 127 7.25 1.84 12.26
C LEU A 127 6.49 0.52 11.99
N PHE A 128 7.14 -0.60 12.27
CA PHE A 128 6.50 -1.92 12.27
C PHE A 128 5.72 -2.16 13.58
N ASP A 129 4.69 -1.35 13.83
CA ASP A 129 3.77 -1.60 14.94
C ASP A 129 2.83 -2.79 14.65
N HIS A 130 2.11 -3.23 15.68
CA HIS A 130 1.29 -4.45 15.62
C HIS A 130 0.34 -4.46 14.40
N GLU A 131 -0.39 -3.38 14.15
CA GLU A 131 -1.33 -3.29 13.03
C GLU A 131 -0.62 -3.23 11.67
N THR A 132 0.51 -2.53 11.58
CA THR A 132 1.32 -2.49 10.34
C THR A 132 1.81 -3.89 9.97
N VAL A 133 2.36 -4.63 10.95
CA VAL A 133 2.81 -6.01 10.78
C VAL A 133 1.65 -6.91 10.40
N ALA A 134 0.52 -6.79 11.10
CA ALA A 134 -0.63 -7.65 10.87
C ALA A 134 -1.21 -7.45 9.45
N LYS A 135 -1.31 -6.20 8.97
CA LYS A 135 -1.72 -5.91 7.59
C LYS A 135 -0.72 -6.39 6.55
N LEU A 136 0.58 -6.26 6.83
CA LEU A 136 1.64 -6.75 5.95
C LEU A 136 1.57 -8.27 5.77
N LEU A 137 1.40 -9.01 6.87
CA LEU A 137 1.24 -10.46 6.84
C LEU A 137 -0.07 -10.88 6.15
N ALA A 138 -1.17 -10.18 6.43
CA ALA A 138 -2.45 -10.45 5.79
C ALA A 138 -2.36 -10.26 4.26
N LEU A 139 -1.69 -9.21 3.80
CA LEU A 139 -1.46 -8.96 2.38
C LEU A 139 -0.59 -10.05 1.75
N ASN A 140 0.55 -10.37 2.37
CA ASN A 140 1.48 -11.41 1.91
C ASN A 140 0.85 -12.82 1.87
N SER A 141 -0.16 -13.08 2.70
CA SER A 141 -0.87 -14.36 2.71
C SER A 141 -1.81 -14.55 1.52
N GLN A 142 -2.14 -13.50 0.77
CA GLN A 142 -3.05 -13.59 -0.36
C GLN A 142 -2.40 -14.31 -1.53
N LYS A 143 -3.19 -15.11 -2.27
CA LYS A 143 -2.71 -15.89 -3.42
C LYS A 143 -1.96 -15.06 -4.46
N LEU A 144 -2.32 -13.78 -4.61
CA LEU A 144 -1.69 -12.85 -5.55
C LEU A 144 -0.21 -12.53 -5.23
N TYR A 145 0.25 -12.83 -4.01
CA TYR A 145 1.61 -12.57 -3.55
C TYR A 145 2.39 -13.85 -3.23
N ARG A 146 1.81 -15.02 -3.50
CA ARG A 146 2.51 -16.29 -3.39
C ARG A 146 3.03 -16.66 -4.77
N SER A 147 4.34 -16.76 -4.92
CA SER A 147 4.94 -17.44 -6.07
C SER A 147 4.41 -18.87 -6.11
N THR A 148 3.84 -19.28 -7.25
CA THR A 148 3.61 -20.70 -7.57
C THR A 148 4.93 -21.45 -7.56
#